data_AF-A0A8K0DDM7-F1
#
_entry.id   AF-A0A8K0DDM7-F1
#
_cell.length_a   1.000
_cell.length_b   1.000
_cell.length_c   1.000
_cell.angle_alpha   90.00
_cell.angle_beta   90.00
_cell.angle_gamma   90.00
#
_symmetry.space_group_name_H-M   'P 1'
#
loop_
_entity.id
_entity.type
_entity.pdbx_description
1 polymer ?
#
loop_
_entity_poly.entity_id
_entity_poly.type
_entity_poly.pdbx_seq_one_letter_code
_entity_poly.pdbx_strand_id
1 'polypeptide(L)'
;MSKTSEVDGVDPYHTSDDSDADPDYSQSNSDTENGVNLQNNNNEVEPLLQKGKKRIIAVSRASGNIVSKHDIRGKHSNRPNMLTADVVATVRKHIECFPPRESHYSRSESQHFNLSFGFPRSDTCSTCDMINVQIEAASNGKEKQCILQKKELHLRKAQAFYDDLKVKIQLAETHPTVETLCFDYEQNLPVPLLTTCDIFYAQQLWVFNQVFHSCSGKKVVTYMFDETIGKKECIETVSFLKHYIEKYLRKSVTTLHIFTDNCEGQNKNAVVLHFLCL
;
A
#
# COMPACT_ATOMS: atom_id res chain seq x y z
N MET A 1 -46.19 50.06 -0.11
CA MET A 1 -46.15 50.55 -1.51
C MET A 1 -44.69 50.93 -1.76
N SER A 2 -43.89 50.41 -2.69
CA SER A 2 -44.10 49.74 -3.98
C SER A 2 -42.88 48.82 -4.27
N LYS A 3 -43.05 47.88 -5.21
CA LYS A 3 -42.16 46.80 -5.67
C LYS A 3 -40.97 47.25 -6.56
N THR A 4 -40.15 46.22 -6.89
CA THR A 4 -39.22 45.97 -8.04
C THR A 4 -37.73 46.29 -7.80
N SER A 5 -36.76 45.42 -8.13
CA SER A 5 -36.70 44.27 -9.06
C SER A 5 -35.59 43.26 -8.71
N GLU A 6 -35.87 41.97 -8.94
CA GLU A 6 -34.94 40.84 -9.00
C GLU A 6 -33.98 40.95 -10.21
N VAL A 7 -32.75 40.44 -10.07
CA VAL A 7 -31.85 40.13 -11.18
C VAL A 7 -31.44 38.68 -11.02
N ASP A 8 -31.90 37.85 -11.95
CA ASP A 8 -31.58 36.43 -12.09
C ASP A 8 -30.09 36.23 -12.41
N GLY A 9 -29.38 35.54 -11.52
CA GLY A 9 -28.04 34.99 -11.79
C GLY A 9 -28.16 33.51 -12.13
N VAL A 10 -28.24 33.19 -13.42
CA VAL A 10 -28.22 31.81 -13.93
C VAL A 10 -26.82 31.22 -13.70
N ASP A 11 -26.73 30.08 -12.99
CA ASP A 11 -25.51 29.29 -12.82
C ASP A 11 -25.12 28.67 -14.18
N PRO A 12 -23.99 29.04 -14.79
CA PRO A 12 -23.62 28.60 -16.14
C PRO A 12 -23.22 27.12 -16.24
N TYR A 13 -23.23 26.36 -15.13
CA TYR A 13 -22.89 24.93 -15.11
C TYR A 13 -24.09 24.00 -14.89
N HIS A 14 -25.32 24.53 -14.86
CA HIS A 14 -26.53 23.71 -14.79
C HIS A 14 -27.01 23.34 -16.20
N THR A 15 -26.27 22.47 -16.90
CA THR A 15 -26.83 21.67 -17.98
C THR A 15 -27.35 20.38 -17.36
N SER A 16 -28.67 20.32 -17.16
CA SER A 16 -29.38 19.07 -16.90
C SER A 16 -29.40 18.25 -18.19
N ASP A 17 -28.37 17.46 -18.43
CA ASP A 17 -28.43 16.38 -19.41
C ASP A 17 -29.09 15.17 -18.73
N ASP A 18 -30.42 15.22 -18.62
CA ASP A 18 -31.28 14.10 -18.20
C ASP A 18 -31.52 13.11 -19.38
N SER A 19 -30.49 12.83 -20.19
CA SER A 19 -30.64 12.01 -21.41
C SER A 19 -29.65 10.84 -21.54
N ASP A 20 -29.09 10.33 -20.45
CA ASP A 20 -28.33 9.06 -20.45
C ASP A 20 -28.94 8.03 -19.49
N ALA A 21 -30.26 7.87 -19.55
CA ALA A 21 -30.89 6.65 -19.09
C ALA A 21 -30.63 5.54 -20.12
N ASP A 22 -29.56 4.77 -19.93
CA ASP A 22 -29.29 3.56 -20.71
C ASP A 22 -30.39 2.52 -20.40
N PRO A 23 -31.28 2.19 -21.34
CA PRO A 23 -32.47 1.39 -21.05
C PRO A 23 -32.18 -0.11 -20.92
N ASP A 24 -30.91 -0.55 -21.04
CA ASP A 24 -30.55 -1.97 -21.09
C ASP A 24 -29.84 -2.49 -19.82
N TYR A 25 -29.72 -1.69 -18.76
CA TYR A 25 -29.17 -2.15 -17.48
C TYR A 25 -30.23 -2.81 -16.58
N SER A 26 -31.03 -3.72 -17.13
CA SER A 26 -31.84 -4.63 -16.30
C SER A 26 -32.27 -5.87 -17.07
N GLN A 27 -31.37 -6.82 -17.26
CA GLN A 27 -31.74 -8.24 -17.41
C GLN A 27 -30.51 -9.15 -17.36
N SER A 28 -30.30 -9.80 -16.21
CA SER A 28 -30.02 -11.24 -16.09
C SER A 28 -29.27 -11.50 -14.79
N ASN A 29 -30.00 -11.96 -13.77
CA ASN A 29 -29.54 -12.96 -12.82
C ASN A 29 -30.79 -13.52 -12.13
N SER A 30 -31.56 -14.28 -12.91
CA SER A 30 -32.48 -15.28 -12.39
C SER A 30 -31.82 -16.63 -12.59
N ASP A 31 -30.94 -17.03 -11.67
CA ASP A 31 -30.47 -18.41 -11.62
C ASP A 31 -30.99 -19.07 -10.35
N THR A 32 -31.92 -19.97 -10.63
CA THR A 32 -32.56 -20.99 -9.80
C THR A 32 -31.63 -21.66 -8.80
N GLU A 33 -32.11 -21.76 -7.56
CA GLU A 33 -31.63 -22.72 -6.57
C GLU A 33 -31.72 -24.15 -7.12
N ASN A 34 -30.56 -24.77 -7.38
CA ASN A 34 -30.43 -26.22 -7.39
C ASN A 34 -29.25 -26.57 -6.49
N GLY A 35 -29.57 -27.11 -5.32
CA GLY A 35 -28.60 -27.55 -4.34
C GLY A 35 -27.74 -28.71 -4.86
N VAL A 36 -26.43 -28.55 -4.74
CA VAL A 36 -25.51 -29.68 -4.60
C VAL A 36 -24.68 -29.44 -3.34
N ASN A 37 -24.87 -30.34 -2.39
CA ASN A 37 -24.22 -30.37 -1.10
C ASN A 37 -22.77 -30.86 -1.29
N LEU A 38 -21.79 -29.98 -1.08
CA LEU A 38 -20.37 -30.34 -0.98
C LEU A 38 -19.88 -29.91 0.40
N GLN A 39 -19.74 -30.89 1.30
CA GLN A 39 -19.07 -30.73 2.58
C GLN A 39 -17.61 -30.32 2.34
N ASN A 40 -17.26 -29.09 2.69
CA ASN A 40 -15.87 -28.63 2.65
C ASN A 40 -15.33 -28.55 4.08
N ASN A 41 -14.41 -29.48 4.37
CA ASN A 41 -13.59 -29.48 5.58
C ASN A 41 -12.63 -28.29 5.55
N ASN A 42 -12.57 -27.58 6.68
CA ASN A 42 -11.49 -26.73 7.19
C ASN A 42 -10.28 -26.53 6.25
N ASN A 43 -10.15 -25.32 5.69
CA ASN A 43 -8.91 -24.56 5.53
C ASN A 43 -9.23 -23.25 4.78
N GLU A 44 -9.54 -22.19 5.51
CA GLU A 44 -9.72 -20.86 4.93
C GLU A 44 -8.35 -20.29 4.51
N VAL A 45 -8.16 -20.17 3.20
CA VAL A 45 -7.16 -19.30 2.57
C VAL A 45 -7.94 -18.11 2.04
N GLU A 46 -7.84 -16.94 2.69
CA GLU A 46 -8.40 -15.71 2.13
C GLU A 46 -7.38 -15.00 1.22
N PRO A 47 -7.77 -14.59 0.00
CA PRO A 47 -6.91 -13.85 -0.93
C PRO A 47 -6.90 -12.34 -0.60
N LEU A 48 -5.70 -11.79 -0.41
CA LEU A 48 -5.46 -10.36 -0.19
C LEU A 48 -5.46 -9.60 -1.53
N LEU A 49 -6.53 -8.86 -1.80
CA LEU A 49 -6.64 -7.99 -2.97
C LEU A 49 -5.93 -6.64 -2.69
N GLN A 50 -4.76 -6.41 -3.30
CA GLN A 50 -4.13 -5.09 -3.34
C GLN A 50 -4.69 -4.26 -4.51
N LYS A 51 -5.27 -3.10 -4.22
CA LYS A 51 -5.49 -2.02 -5.20
C LYS A 51 -4.84 -0.74 -4.71
N GLY A 52 -3.74 -0.37 -5.33
CA GLY A 52 -3.12 0.95 -5.17
C GLY A 52 -3.85 1.99 -6.02
N LYS A 53 -4.28 3.08 -5.39
CA LYS A 53 -4.42 4.40 -6.03
C LYS A 53 -4.03 5.46 -5.00
N LYS A 54 -3.08 6.32 -5.33
CA LYS A 54 -2.82 7.56 -4.58
C LYS A 54 -4.06 8.44 -4.69
N ARG A 55 -4.82 8.52 -3.60
CA ARG A 55 -5.90 9.50 -3.37
C ARG A 55 -5.87 9.90 -1.90
N ILE A 56 -6.28 11.14 -1.62
CA ILE A 56 -6.62 11.56 -0.27
C ILE A 56 -7.79 10.68 0.19
N ILE A 57 -7.60 9.90 1.26
CA ILE A 57 -8.65 9.04 1.81
C ILE A 57 -9.35 9.82 2.92
N ALA A 58 -10.60 10.23 2.69
CA ALA A 58 -11.50 10.61 3.76
C ALA A 58 -12.07 9.33 4.40
N VAL A 59 -11.80 9.11 5.69
CA VAL A 59 -12.34 7.95 6.43
C VAL A 59 -13.64 8.36 7.11
N SER A 60 -14.77 7.80 6.68
CA SER A 60 -16.08 7.97 7.35
C SER A 60 -16.27 6.91 8.43
N ARG A 61 -16.77 7.30 9.62
CA ARG A 61 -17.21 6.37 10.66
C ARG A 61 -18.66 5.92 10.43
N ALA A 62 -18.91 4.63 10.64
CA ALA A 62 -20.25 4.04 10.69
C ALA A 62 -21.04 4.52 11.92
N SER A 63 -22.37 4.53 11.78
CA SER A 63 -23.32 5.17 12.70
C SER A 63 -23.63 4.34 13.95
N GLY A 64 -23.49 4.98 15.11
CA GLY A 64 -23.85 4.49 16.44
C GLY A 64 -23.30 5.47 17.47
N ASN A 65 -24.11 5.89 18.45
CA ASN A 65 -23.78 6.91 19.46
C ASN A 65 -22.68 6.46 20.44
N ILE A 66 -21.47 6.25 19.95
CA ILE A 66 -20.24 6.10 20.72
C ILE A 66 -19.33 7.25 20.28
N VAL A 67 -19.32 8.33 21.07
CA VAL A 67 -18.34 9.40 20.86
C VAL A 67 -16.95 8.82 21.11
N SER A 68 -16.21 8.60 20.03
CA SER A 68 -14.76 8.33 20.09
C SER A 68 -14.12 9.39 20.95
N LYS A 69 -13.31 9.01 21.94
CA LYS A 69 -12.37 9.95 22.56
C LYS A 69 -11.59 10.67 21.45
N HIS A 70 -11.27 11.94 21.71
CA HIS A 70 -10.67 12.85 20.73
C HIS A 70 -9.53 12.18 19.96
N ASP A 71 -9.50 12.35 18.65
CA ASP A 71 -8.43 11.84 17.80
C ASP A 71 -7.09 12.51 18.18
N ILE A 72 -6.16 11.71 18.70
CA ILE A 72 -4.81 12.11 19.09
C ILE A 72 -3.75 11.60 18.11
N ARG A 73 -4.15 11.01 16.97
CA ARG A 73 -3.19 10.61 15.94
C ARG A 73 -2.52 11.83 15.33
N GLY A 74 -1.20 11.72 15.13
CA GLY A 74 -0.36 12.81 14.59
C GLY A 74 0.11 13.86 15.61
N LYS A 75 -0.41 13.87 16.85
CA LYS A 75 0.07 14.75 17.92
C LYS A 75 1.26 14.12 18.65
N HIS A 76 2.43 14.18 18.01
CA HIS A 76 3.71 13.79 18.62
C HIS A 76 4.72 14.93 18.45
N SER A 77 5.40 15.34 19.51
CA SER A 77 6.39 16.42 19.52
C SER A 77 7.70 16.08 18.81
N ASN A 78 7.83 14.85 18.30
CA ASN A 78 9.11 14.26 17.94
C ASN A 78 9.36 14.17 16.43
N ARG A 79 8.58 14.86 15.55
CA ARG A 79 8.70 14.66 14.09
C ARG A 79 8.67 15.97 13.28
N PRO A 80 9.68 16.23 12.43
CA PRO A 80 9.88 17.51 11.72
C PRO A 80 8.98 17.73 10.48
N ASN A 81 8.30 16.70 9.96
CA ASN A 81 7.45 16.79 8.75
C ASN A 81 5.98 17.08 9.07
N MET A 82 5.73 17.86 10.12
CA MET A 82 4.40 18.37 10.43
C MET A 82 4.13 19.56 9.50
N LEU A 83 2.99 19.59 8.81
CA LEU A 83 2.55 20.80 8.13
C LEU A 83 2.56 21.93 9.16
N THR A 84 3.18 23.06 8.81
CA THR A 84 3.22 24.21 9.73
C THR A 84 1.79 24.65 10.04
N ALA A 85 1.59 25.19 11.24
CA ALA A 85 0.28 25.68 11.66
C ALA A 85 -0.30 26.68 10.64
N ASP A 86 0.58 27.47 10.01
CA ASP A 86 0.22 28.46 8.99
C ASP A 86 -0.28 27.82 7.70
N VAL A 87 0.36 26.74 7.23
CA VAL A 87 -0.10 26.00 6.03
C VAL A 87 -1.46 25.35 6.31
N VAL A 88 -1.63 24.76 7.49
CA VAL A 88 -2.91 24.17 7.90
C VAL A 88 -4.02 25.23 8.01
N ALA A 89 -3.70 26.40 8.56
CA ALA A 89 -4.63 27.52 8.64
C ALA A 89 -5.02 28.06 7.26
N THR A 90 -4.04 28.14 6.34
CA THR A 90 -4.26 28.60 4.96
C THR A 90 -5.19 27.64 4.19
N VAL A 91 -4.96 26.34 4.30
CA VAL A 91 -5.82 25.31 3.69
C VAL A 91 -7.23 25.37 4.26
N ARG A 92 -7.37 25.52 5.59
CA ARG A 92 -8.69 25.65 6.24
C ARG A 92 -9.44 26.89 5.74
N LYS A 93 -8.77 28.05 5.71
CA LYS A 93 -9.34 29.31 5.22
C LYS A 93 -9.76 29.21 3.74
N HIS A 94 -9.00 28.48 2.93
CA HIS A 94 -9.37 28.21 1.53
C HIS A 94 -10.59 27.30 1.42
N ILE A 95 -10.70 26.24 2.22
CA ILE A 95 -11.89 25.38 2.22
C ILE A 95 -13.14 26.17 2.66
N GLU A 96 -12.99 27.03 3.68
CA GLU A 96 -14.06 27.89 4.19
C GLU A 96 -14.48 29.01 3.24
N CYS A 97 -13.70 29.31 2.19
CA CYS A 97 -14.12 30.30 1.19
C CYS A 97 -15.19 29.75 0.22
N PHE A 98 -15.39 28.44 0.18
CA PHE A 98 -16.46 27.82 -0.60
C PHE A 98 -17.73 27.70 0.24
N PRO A 99 -18.90 28.14 -0.27
CA PRO A 99 -20.15 27.96 0.45
C PRO A 99 -20.45 26.46 0.60
N PRO A 100 -20.79 25.98 1.81
CA PRO A 100 -21.18 24.59 2.00
C PRO A 100 -22.45 24.32 1.19
N ARG A 101 -22.40 23.36 0.26
CA ARG A 101 -23.57 22.88 -0.45
C ARG A 101 -24.10 21.63 0.26
N GLU A 102 -25.40 21.62 0.54
CA GLU A 102 -26.05 20.36 0.89
C GLU A 102 -25.96 19.43 -0.32
N SER A 103 -25.41 18.25 -0.10
CA SER A 103 -25.42 17.17 -1.07
C SER A 103 -26.31 16.06 -0.52
N HIS A 104 -26.80 15.19 -1.39
CA HIS A 104 -27.47 13.95 -0.98
C HIS A 104 -26.64 13.12 0.02
N TYR A 105 -25.30 13.30 0.01
CA TYR A 105 -24.36 12.63 0.91
C TYR A 105 -24.04 13.43 2.19
N SER A 106 -24.55 14.66 2.33
CA SER A 106 -24.36 15.50 3.51
C SER A 106 -25.30 15.06 4.63
N ARG A 107 -24.75 14.70 5.79
CA ARG A 107 -25.57 14.37 6.97
C ARG A 107 -26.04 15.68 7.62
N SER A 108 -27.30 15.76 8.01
CA SER A 108 -27.91 16.94 8.65
C SER A 108 -27.16 17.45 9.90
N GLU A 109 -26.32 16.61 10.53
CA GLU A 109 -25.57 16.93 11.76
C GLU A 109 -24.09 17.32 11.51
N SER A 110 -23.61 17.40 10.27
CA SER A 110 -22.19 17.73 10.01
C SER A 110 -21.92 19.24 10.01
N GLN A 111 -22.10 19.90 11.16
CA GLN A 111 -21.80 21.34 11.30
C GLN A 111 -20.29 21.64 11.45
N HIS A 112 -19.50 20.64 11.87
CA HIS A 112 -18.04 20.79 12.04
C HIS A 112 -17.30 19.61 11.40
N PHE A 113 -16.56 19.88 10.32
CA PHE A 113 -15.67 18.90 9.72
C PHE A 113 -14.40 18.81 10.56
N ASN A 114 -14.25 17.73 11.34
CA ASN A 114 -13.02 17.42 12.08
C ASN A 114 -11.91 16.94 11.13
N LEU A 115 -11.46 17.83 10.24
CA LEU A 115 -10.43 17.54 9.25
C LEU A 115 -9.04 17.68 9.87
N SER A 116 -8.24 16.62 9.76
CA SER A 116 -6.81 16.63 10.00
C SER A 116 -6.08 16.47 8.67
N PHE A 117 -5.03 17.26 8.48
CA PHE A 117 -4.19 17.21 7.29
C PHE A 117 -2.87 16.54 7.62
N GLY A 118 -2.47 15.59 6.79
CA GLY A 118 -1.19 14.91 6.91
C GLY A 118 -0.80 14.31 5.58
N PHE A 119 0.51 14.15 5.38
CA PHE A 119 0.97 13.38 4.24
C PHE A 119 0.57 11.91 4.42
N PRO A 120 0.02 11.26 3.38
CA PRO A 120 -0.20 9.83 3.42
C PRO A 120 1.13 9.14 3.71
N ARG A 121 1.12 8.19 4.65
CA ARG A 121 2.27 7.36 4.91
C ARG A 121 2.42 6.41 3.71
N SER A 122 3.61 6.38 3.12
CA SER A 122 4.01 5.36 2.15
C SER A 122 4.83 4.30 2.85
N ASP A 123 4.80 3.07 2.33
CA ASP A 123 5.63 1.96 2.81
C ASP A 123 5.41 1.61 4.30
N THR A 124 4.14 1.44 4.69
CA THR A 124 3.77 1.05 6.05
C THR A 124 3.52 -0.44 6.13
N CYS A 125 3.90 -1.03 7.27
CA CYS A 125 3.57 -2.42 7.57
C CYS A 125 2.07 -2.55 7.89
N SER A 126 1.34 -3.27 7.05
CA SER A 126 -0.10 -3.53 7.21
C SER A 126 -0.45 -4.16 8.58
N THR A 127 0.41 -5.04 9.09
CA THR A 127 0.25 -5.65 10.42
C THR A 127 0.34 -4.58 11.52
N CYS A 128 1.32 -3.68 11.42
CA CYS A 128 1.45 -2.57 12.37
C CYS A 128 0.25 -1.63 12.30
N ASP A 129 -0.23 -1.32 11.10
CA ASP A 129 -1.39 -0.44 10.89
C ASP A 129 -2.64 -1.04 11.51
N MET A 130 -2.92 -2.33 11.24
CA MET A 130 -4.03 -3.06 11.86
C MET A 130 -3.93 -3.06 13.39
N ILE A 131 -2.76 -3.38 13.94
CA ILE A 131 -2.53 -3.40 15.39
C ILE A 131 -2.75 -2.01 15.99
N ASN A 132 -2.29 -0.94 15.34
CA ASN A 132 -2.48 0.43 15.82
C ASN A 132 -3.96 0.80 15.88
N VAL A 133 -4.74 0.45 14.84
CA VAL A 133 -6.19 0.65 14.82
C VAL A 133 -6.85 -0.11 15.97
N GLN A 134 -6.45 -1.36 16.21
CA GLN A 134 -6.97 -2.16 17.34
C GLN A 134 -6.63 -1.55 18.71
N ILE A 135 -5.42 -1.03 18.90
CA ILE A 135 -5.00 -0.35 20.15
C ILE A 135 -5.86 0.88 20.44
N GLU A 136 -6.22 1.62 19.39
CA GLU A 136 -7.04 2.83 19.50
C GLU A 136 -8.53 2.52 19.74
N ALA A 137 -9.03 1.43 19.16
CA ALA A 137 -10.39 0.96 19.36
C ALA A 137 -10.60 0.24 20.71
N ALA A 138 -9.53 -0.30 21.31
CA ALA A 138 -9.61 -1.06 22.55
C ALA A 138 -10.13 -0.22 23.73
N SER A 139 -11.27 -0.64 24.29
CA SER A 139 -11.91 0.01 25.43
C SER A 139 -11.46 -0.59 26.76
N ASN A 140 -11.07 -1.87 26.77
CA ASN A 140 -10.63 -2.60 27.95
C ASN A 140 -9.10 -2.56 28.10
N GLY A 141 -8.61 -2.25 29.30
CA GLY A 141 -7.18 -2.21 29.60
C GLY A 141 -6.45 -3.54 29.38
N LYS A 142 -7.09 -4.67 29.69
CA LYS A 142 -6.49 -6.01 29.49
C LYS A 142 -6.33 -6.36 28.02
N GLU A 143 -7.36 -6.12 27.22
CA GLU A 143 -7.35 -6.34 25.76
C GLU A 143 -6.26 -5.49 25.10
N LYS A 144 -6.20 -4.20 25.46
CA LYS A 144 -5.17 -3.28 24.98
C LYS A 144 -3.76 -3.78 25.28
N GLN A 145 -3.53 -4.32 26.47
CA GLN A 145 -2.24 -4.89 26.85
C GLN A 145 -1.86 -6.11 26.01
N CYS A 146 -2.81 -7.01 25.72
CA CYS A 146 -2.57 -8.15 24.84
C CYS A 146 -2.21 -7.71 23.41
N ILE A 147 -2.87 -6.69 22.86
CA ILE A 147 -2.57 -6.15 21.53
C ILE A 147 -1.17 -5.49 21.51
N LEU A 148 -0.80 -4.77 22.58
CA LEU A 148 0.53 -4.19 22.72
C LEU A 148 1.63 -5.26 22.77
N GLN A 149 1.38 -6.39 23.45
CA GLN A 149 2.31 -7.53 23.45
C GLN A 149 2.46 -8.14 22.05
N LYS A 150 1.38 -8.26 21.28
CA LYS A 150 1.44 -8.71 19.87
C LYS A 150 2.29 -7.76 19.03
N LYS A 151 2.13 -6.44 19.23
CA LYS A 151 2.95 -5.42 18.57
C LYS A 151 4.43 -5.59 18.88
N GLU A 152 4.76 -5.72 20.16
CA GLU A 152 6.13 -5.88 20.62
C GLU A 152 6.76 -7.15 20.03
N LEU A 153 6.04 -8.26 20.02
CA LEU A 153 6.51 -9.50 19.40
C LEU A 153 6.79 -9.33 17.91
N HIS A 154 5.89 -8.66 17.17
CA HIS A 154 6.09 -8.38 15.76
C HIS A 154 7.34 -7.53 15.50
N LEU A 155 7.53 -6.46 16.28
CA LEU A 155 8.71 -5.60 16.17
C LEU A 155 10.01 -6.33 16.54
N ARG A 156 10.00 -7.20 17.57
CA ARG A 156 11.17 -8.02 17.93
C ARG A 156 11.54 -9.02 16.83
N LYS A 157 10.56 -9.62 16.15
CA LYS A 157 10.83 -10.52 15.01
C LYS A 157 11.49 -9.77 13.86
N ALA A 158 10.99 -8.57 13.53
CA ALA A 158 11.61 -7.72 12.50
C ALA A 158 13.03 -7.30 12.91
N GLN A 159 13.22 -6.91 14.18
CA GLN A 159 14.53 -6.53 14.70
C GLN A 159 15.54 -7.68 14.60
N ALA A 160 15.15 -8.90 15.00
CA ALA A 160 16.01 -10.07 14.90
C ALA A 160 16.47 -10.35 13.46
N PHE A 161 15.59 -10.15 12.47
CA PHE A 161 15.95 -10.26 11.06
C PHE A 161 17.01 -9.23 10.65
N TYR A 162 16.83 -7.95 10.99
CA TYR A 162 17.79 -6.90 10.63
C TYR A 162 19.11 -7.03 11.38
N ASP A 163 19.09 -7.54 12.61
CA ASP A 163 20.30 -7.81 13.37
C ASP A 163 21.10 -8.96 12.76
N ASP A 164 20.43 -10.05 12.35
CA ASP A 164 21.10 -11.14 11.63
C ASP A 164 21.68 -10.65 10.30
N LEU A 165 20.91 -9.88 9.51
CA LEU A 165 21.40 -9.27 8.28
C LEU A 165 22.70 -8.48 8.51
N LYS A 166 22.74 -7.60 9.53
CA LYS A 166 23.96 -6.83 9.86
C LYS A 166 25.14 -7.74 10.19
N VAL A 167 24.91 -8.79 10.97
CA VAL A 167 25.95 -9.77 11.33
C VAL A 167 26.47 -10.48 10.08
N LYS A 168 25.60 -10.90 9.17
CA LYS A 168 26.00 -11.57 7.92
C LYS A 168 26.73 -10.64 6.95
N ILE A 169 26.36 -9.36 6.91
CA ILE A 169 27.09 -8.35 6.13
C ILE A 169 28.53 -8.23 6.65
N GLN A 170 28.70 -8.04 7.97
CA GLN A 170 30.02 -7.96 8.59
C GLN A 170 30.86 -9.22 8.37
N LEU A 171 30.22 -10.40 8.41
CA LEU A 171 30.87 -11.67 8.15
C LEU A 171 31.38 -11.77 6.69
N ALA A 172 30.58 -11.31 5.72
CA ALA A 172 30.95 -11.30 4.31
C ALA A 172 32.06 -10.29 3.99
N GLU A 173 32.12 -9.17 4.71
CA GLU A 173 33.21 -8.18 4.59
C GLU A 173 34.55 -8.70 5.15
N THR A 174 34.50 -9.53 6.20
CA THR A 174 35.69 -10.03 6.90
C THR A 174 36.22 -11.35 6.32
N HIS A 175 35.34 -12.25 5.89
CA HIS A 175 35.71 -13.58 5.40
C HIS A 175 35.57 -13.69 3.88
N PRO A 176 36.67 -13.95 3.14
CA PRO A 176 36.62 -14.01 1.68
C PRO A 176 35.85 -15.22 1.13
N THR A 177 35.49 -16.20 1.97
CA THR A 177 34.70 -17.38 1.61
C THR A 177 33.21 -17.23 1.86
N VAL A 178 32.79 -16.11 2.44
CA VAL A 178 31.38 -15.81 2.73
C VAL A 178 30.93 -14.64 1.86
N GLU A 179 29.69 -14.70 1.38
CA GLU A 179 29.03 -13.57 0.73
C GLU A 179 27.61 -13.41 1.27
N THR A 180 27.16 -12.15 1.36
CA THR A 180 25.78 -11.82 1.69
C THR A 180 25.17 -11.09 0.51
N LEU A 181 24.08 -11.64 -0.01
CA LEU A 181 23.37 -11.16 -1.19
C LEU A 181 21.98 -10.72 -0.79
N CYS A 182 21.67 -9.45 -1.05
CA CYS A 182 20.32 -8.92 -0.94
C CYS A 182 19.74 -8.73 -2.34
N PHE A 183 18.49 -9.12 -2.57
CA PHE A 183 17.82 -8.75 -3.82
C PHE A 183 16.36 -8.41 -3.61
N ASP A 184 15.91 -7.38 -4.32
CA ASP A 184 14.53 -6.93 -4.31
C ASP A 184 14.11 -6.29 -5.65
N TYR A 185 12.81 -6.32 -5.94
CA TYR A 185 12.23 -5.66 -7.08
C TYR A 185 12.00 -4.18 -6.76
N GLU A 186 12.44 -3.31 -7.65
CA GLU A 186 11.98 -1.92 -7.61
C GLU A 186 10.48 -1.84 -7.95
N GLN A 187 9.88 -0.72 -7.52
CA GLN A 187 8.53 -0.34 -7.91
C GLN A 187 8.39 -0.42 -9.44
N ASN A 188 7.28 -0.99 -9.92
CA ASN A 188 7.00 -1.08 -11.35
C ASN A 188 7.10 0.30 -12.00
N LEU A 189 7.86 0.38 -13.09
CA LEU A 189 8.12 1.61 -13.81
C LEU A 189 7.13 1.69 -14.99
N PRO A 190 6.15 2.59 -14.95
CA PRO A 190 5.28 2.78 -16.10
C PRO A 190 6.04 3.51 -17.21
N VAL A 191 5.98 2.99 -18.44
CA VAL A 191 6.56 3.64 -19.61
C VAL A 191 5.53 3.78 -20.74
N PRO A 192 5.50 4.91 -21.46
CA PRO A 192 6.31 6.12 -21.21
C PRO A 192 5.82 6.90 -19.98
N LEU A 193 6.75 7.56 -19.28
CA LEU A 193 6.41 8.46 -18.18
C LEU A 193 5.87 9.78 -18.75
N LEU A 194 4.54 9.90 -18.86
CA LEU A 194 3.88 11.13 -19.30
C LEU A 194 3.08 11.75 -18.15
N THR A 195 3.07 13.07 -18.09
CA THR A 195 2.32 13.86 -17.10
C THR A 195 0.92 14.27 -17.57
N THR A 196 0.57 13.95 -18.82
CA THR A 196 -0.73 14.29 -19.43
C THR A 196 -1.84 13.39 -18.91
N CYS A 197 -3.05 13.94 -18.78
CA CYS A 197 -4.19 13.21 -18.22
C CYS A 197 -4.65 12.03 -19.11
N ASP A 198 -4.38 12.08 -20.41
CA ASP A 198 -4.79 11.05 -21.37
C ASP A 198 -4.20 9.66 -21.04
N ILE A 199 -3.03 9.63 -20.38
CA ILE A 199 -2.38 8.37 -19.99
C ILE A 199 -3.20 7.56 -18.96
N PHE A 200 -4.15 8.19 -18.28
CA PHE A 200 -5.07 7.51 -17.38
C PHE A 200 -6.01 6.55 -18.12
N TYR A 201 -6.32 6.86 -19.39
CA TYR A 201 -7.20 6.06 -20.25
C TYR A 201 -6.40 5.17 -21.22
N ALA A 202 -5.08 5.26 -21.22
CA ALA A 202 -4.19 4.44 -22.03
C ALA A 202 -3.64 3.24 -21.24
N GLN A 203 -3.38 2.14 -21.94
CA GLN A 203 -2.62 1.03 -21.37
C GLN A 203 -1.15 1.41 -21.29
N GLN A 204 -0.61 1.44 -20.07
CA GLN A 204 0.81 1.70 -19.81
C GLN A 204 1.58 0.38 -19.84
N LEU A 205 2.75 0.38 -20.47
CA LEU A 205 3.65 -0.77 -20.43
C LEU A 205 4.39 -0.75 -19.08
N TRP A 206 4.39 -1.89 -18.39
CA TRP A 206 5.15 -2.04 -17.16
C TRP A 206 6.58 -2.54 -17.44
N VAL A 207 7.56 -1.77 -16.97
CA VAL A 207 8.95 -2.20 -16.88
C VAL A 207 9.25 -2.62 -15.45
N PHE A 208 9.93 -3.74 -15.33
CA PHE A 208 10.32 -4.39 -14.11
C PHE A 208 11.83 -4.30 -13.95
N ASN A 209 12.29 -4.02 -12.74
CA ASN A 209 13.71 -3.99 -12.42
C ASN A 209 13.97 -4.82 -11.15
N GLN A 210 14.69 -5.93 -11.28
CA GLN A 210 15.15 -6.74 -10.16
C GLN A 210 16.60 -6.35 -9.83
N VAL A 211 16.84 -5.94 -8.59
CA VAL A 211 18.15 -5.48 -8.15
C VAL A 211 18.78 -6.53 -7.25
N PHE A 212 20.02 -6.90 -7.56
CA PHE A 212 20.88 -7.75 -6.74
C PHE A 212 22.03 -6.93 -6.20
N HIS A 213 22.23 -6.96 -4.88
CA HIS A 213 23.25 -6.20 -4.16
C HIS A 213 24.15 -7.17 -3.38
N SER A 214 25.41 -7.28 -3.79
CA SER A 214 26.45 -7.91 -2.95
C SER A 214 26.82 -6.95 -1.83
N CYS A 215 26.59 -7.39 -0.60
CA CYS A 215 26.81 -6.57 0.57
C CYS A 215 28.29 -6.38 0.89
N SER A 216 29.17 -7.34 0.59
CA SER A 216 30.61 -7.20 0.85
C SER A 216 31.31 -6.33 -0.20
N GLY A 217 31.04 -6.56 -1.49
CA GLY A 217 31.71 -5.90 -2.60
C GLY A 217 31.05 -4.59 -3.02
N LYS A 218 29.89 -4.25 -2.43
CA LYS A 218 29.03 -3.11 -2.81
C LYS A 218 28.72 -3.10 -4.31
N LYS A 219 28.66 -4.28 -4.92
CA LYS A 219 28.35 -4.45 -6.33
C LYS A 219 26.86 -4.61 -6.49
N VAL A 220 26.29 -3.79 -7.38
CA VAL A 220 24.88 -3.85 -7.75
C VAL A 220 24.76 -4.36 -9.18
N VAL A 221 23.90 -5.36 -9.37
CA VAL A 221 23.54 -5.90 -10.68
C VAL A 221 22.03 -5.77 -10.82
N THR A 222 21.58 -5.17 -11.90
CA THR A 222 20.17 -4.94 -12.19
C THR A 222 19.72 -5.75 -13.40
N TYR A 223 18.51 -6.28 -13.34
CA TYR A 223 17.87 -6.99 -14.44
C TYR A 223 16.59 -6.25 -14.79
N MET A 224 16.62 -5.51 -15.90
CA MET A 224 15.49 -4.77 -16.42
C MET A 224 14.85 -5.52 -17.59
N PHE A 225 13.53 -5.67 -17.54
CA PHE A 225 12.72 -6.32 -18.56
C PHE A 225 11.28 -5.78 -18.47
N ASP A 226 10.53 -5.83 -19.55
CA ASP A 226 9.13 -5.39 -19.57
C ASP A 226 8.15 -6.57 -19.54
N GLU A 227 6.87 -6.27 -19.34
CA GLU A 227 5.80 -7.27 -19.22
C GLU A 227 5.59 -8.14 -20.47
N THR A 228 6.14 -7.76 -21.63
CA THR A 228 6.11 -8.61 -22.84
C THR A 228 7.14 -9.73 -22.78
N ILE A 229 8.17 -9.60 -21.94
CA ILE A 229 9.28 -10.55 -21.80
C ILE A 229 9.03 -11.50 -20.61
N GLY A 230 8.49 -11.00 -19.50
CA GLY A 230 8.26 -11.80 -18.28
C GLY A 230 7.35 -11.10 -17.27
N LYS A 231 6.92 -11.81 -16.22
CA LYS A 231 5.81 -11.36 -15.33
C LYS A 231 6.18 -11.22 -13.84
N LYS A 232 7.45 -10.98 -13.52
CA LYS A 232 7.99 -10.90 -12.13
C LYS A 232 7.68 -12.15 -11.30
N GLU A 233 7.71 -13.33 -11.91
CA GLU A 233 7.43 -14.58 -11.21
C GLU A 233 8.72 -15.24 -10.68
N CYS A 234 8.53 -16.38 -10.01
CA CYS A 234 9.62 -17.11 -9.38
C CYS A 234 10.66 -17.64 -10.39
N ILE A 235 10.26 -17.91 -11.65
CA ILE A 235 11.14 -18.45 -12.69
C ILE A 235 12.17 -17.41 -13.13
N GLU A 236 11.74 -16.16 -13.33
CA GLU A 236 12.64 -15.06 -13.65
C GLU A 236 13.61 -14.82 -12.50
N THR A 237 13.11 -14.79 -11.26
CA THR A 237 13.95 -14.62 -10.06
C THR A 237 15.02 -15.73 -9.96
N VAL A 238 14.65 -17.00 -10.17
CA VAL A 238 15.62 -18.11 -10.20
C VAL A 238 16.62 -17.95 -11.34
N SER A 239 16.16 -17.56 -12.53
CA SER A 239 17.02 -17.36 -13.70
C SER A 239 18.06 -16.26 -13.45
N PHE A 240 17.63 -15.14 -12.87
CA PHE A 240 18.53 -14.03 -12.50
C PHE A 240 19.48 -14.42 -11.39
N LEU A 241 19.02 -15.16 -10.38
CA LEU A 241 19.84 -15.64 -9.28
C LEU A 241 20.91 -16.63 -9.78
N LYS A 242 20.53 -17.58 -10.63
CA LYS A 242 21.46 -18.52 -11.28
C LYS A 242 22.51 -17.78 -12.10
N HIS A 243 22.09 -16.86 -12.98
CA HIS A 243 23.01 -16.06 -13.76
C HIS A 243 23.92 -15.20 -12.87
N TYR A 244 23.40 -14.67 -11.74
CA TYR A 244 24.21 -13.92 -10.80
C TYR A 244 25.29 -14.78 -10.14
N ILE A 245 24.92 -15.96 -9.67
CA ILE A 245 25.84 -16.91 -9.04
C ILE A 245 26.92 -17.34 -10.04
N GLU A 246 26.56 -17.66 -11.27
CA GLU A 246 27.51 -18.14 -12.28
C GLU A 246 28.47 -17.05 -12.78
N LYS A 247 27.99 -15.81 -12.92
CA LYS A 247 28.74 -14.73 -13.60
C LYS A 247 29.40 -13.75 -12.65
N TYR A 248 28.81 -13.49 -11.48
CA TYR A 248 29.22 -12.39 -10.61
C TYR A 248 29.69 -12.84 -9.22
N LEU A 249 29.27 -14.01 -8.74
CA LEU A 249 29.74 -14.52 -7.45
C LEU A 249 31.22 -14.89 -7.52
N ARG A 250 31.98 -14.53 -6.48
CA ARG A 250 33.41 -14.86 -6.40
C ARG A 250 33.57 -16.37 -6.23
N LYS A 251 34.47 -16.98 -7.01
CA LYS A 251 34.76 -18.43 -6.97
C LYS A 251 35.28 -18.92 -5.60
N SER A 252 35.78 -18.02 -4.75
CA SER A 252 36.23 -18.34 -3.40
C SER A 252 35.09 -18.53 -2.40
N VAL A 253 33.86 -18.11 -2.75
CA VAL A 253 32.71 -18.16 -1.85
C VAL A 253 32.20 -19.60 -1.73
N THR A 254 32.17 -20.11 -0.51
CA THR A 254 31.62 -21.43 -0.16
C THR A 254 30.28 -21.31 0.54
N THR A 255 30.01 -20.16 1.17
CA THR A 255 28.78 -19.91 1.94
C THR A 255 28.13 -18.62 1.45
N LEU A 256 26.89 -18.74 0.95
CA LEU A 256 26.10 -17.61 0.49
C LEU A 256 24.89 -17.41 1.42
N HIS A 257 24.80 -16.23 2.02
CA HIS A 257 23.62 -15.81 2.77
C HIS A 257 22.74 -14.95 1.86
N ILE A 258 21.47 -15.33 1.69
CA ILE A 258 20.53 -14.65 0.81
C ILE A 258 19.44 -13.99 1.65
N PHE A 259 19.23 -12.69 1.42
CA PHE A 259 18.16 -11.91 2.03
C PHE A 259 17.29 -11.29 0.93
N THR A 260 15.98 -11.50 1.02
CA THR A 260 15.04 -10.98 0.02
C THR A 260 13.64 -10.92 0.65
N ASP A 261 12.76 -10.16 0.03
CA ASP A 261 11.40 -9.99 0.48
C ASP A 261 10.59 -11.29 0.39
N ASN A 262 9.63 -11.43 1.31
CA ASN A 262 8.77 -12.60 1.39
C ASN A 262 7.59 -12.49 0.41
N CYS A 263 7.89 -12.18 -0.86
CA CYS A 263 6.95 -12.10 -1.96
C CYS A 263 6.85 -13.43 -2.72
N GLU A 264 5.69 -13.72 -3.31
CA GLU A 264 5.42 -14.96 -4.05
C GLU A 264 6.32 -15.14 -5.28
N GLY A 265 6.67 -14.05 -5.96
CA GLY A 265 7.64 -14.06 -7.05
C GLY A 265 9.11 -14.16 -6.60
N GLN A 266 9.38 -14.06 -5.30
CA GLN A 266 10.74 -14.07 -4.72
C GLN A 266 10.89 -15.27 -3.78
N ASN A 267 10.79 -15.09 -2.45
CA ASN A 267 11.10 -16.16 -1.50
C ASN A 267 9.90 -16.96 -0.99
N LYS A 268 8.67 -16.47 -1.19
CA LYS A 268 7.45 -17.11 -0.71
C LYS A 268 6.94 -18.16 -1.71
N ASN A 269 7.85 -19.00 -2.23
CA ASN A 269 7.51 -20.10 -3.13
C ASN A 269 8.49 -21.27 -2.97
N ALA A 270 8.04 -22.47 -3.35
CA ALA A 270 8.86 -23.68 -3.28
C ALA A 270 9.94 -23.74 -4.38
N VAL A 271 9.78 -22.99 -5.47
CA VAL A 271 10.66 -23.05 -6.64
C VAL A 271 12.04 -22.49 -6.32
N VAL A 272 12.13 -21.34 -5.67
CA VAL A 272 13.41 -20.74 -5.23
C VAL A 272 14.08 -21.61 -4.18
N LEU A 273 13.31 -22.15 -3.22
CA LEU A 273 13.86 -23.07 -2.22
C LEU A 273 14.42 -24.35 -2.86
N HIS A 274 13.70 -24.92 -3.82
CA HIS A 274 14.16 -26.11 -4.53
C HIS A 274 15.45 -25.82 -5.31
N PHE A 275 15.52 -24.69 -6.03
CA PHE A 275 16.73 -24.26 -6.72
C PHE A 275 17.95 -24.13 -5.78
N LEU A 276 17.75 -23.63 -4.55
CA LEU A 276 18.82 -23.46 -3.57
C LEU A 276 19.27 -24.76 -2.89
N CYS A 277 18.47 -25.83 -2.97
CA CYS A 277 18.79 -27.14 -2.39
C CYS A 277 19.40 -28.13 -3.38
N LEU A 278 19.48 -27.77 -4.67
CA LEU A 278 20.14 -28.55 -5.72
C LEU A 278 21.64 -28.23 -5.78
#